data_AF-A0ABD6E684-F1
#
_entry.id   AF-A0ABD6E684-F1
#
_cell.length_a   1.000
_cell.length_b   1.000
_cell.length_c   1.000
_cell.angle_alpha   90.00
_cell.angle_beta   90.00
_cell.angle_gamma   90.00
#
_symmetry.space_group_name_H-M   'P 1'
#
loop_
_entity.id
_entity.type
_entity.pdbx_description
1 polymer ?
#
loop_
_entity_poly.entity_id
_entity_poly.type
_entity_poly.pdbx_seq_one_letter_code
_entity_poly.pdbx_strand_id
1 'polypeptide(L)'
;MGLFGISRKEVWKQLSQEISSNYIEGSFLKDPRIEYKHKYWTIYLDTYTVSTGKSTITYTRMRAPFINTKKIYFKIYRKGIASNIGKVLGMQD
;
A
#
# COMPACT_ATOMS: atom_id res chain seq x y z
N MET A 1 -6.45 -1.70 -38.44
CA MET A 1 -6.54 -1.70 -36.95
C MET A 1 -5.55 -2.73 -36.44
N GLY A 2 -4.54 -2.28 -35.70
CA GLY A 2 -3.31 -3.05 -35.44
C GLY A 2 -3.49 -4.22 -34.47
N LEU A 3 -2.73 -5.28 -34.71
CA LEU A 3 -2.72 -6.58 -34.00
C LEU A 3 -2.27 -6.54 -32.53
N PHE A 4 -2.20 -5.37 -31.91
CA PHE A 4 -1.77 -5.18 -30.54
C PHE A 4 -2.79 -4.28 -29.83
N GLY A 5 -3.42 -4.78 -28.77
CA GLY A 5 -4.36 -4.00 -27.97
C GLY A 5 -3.74 -2.72 -27.42
N ILE A 6 -4.59 -1.78 -26.98
CA ILE A 6 -4.16 -0.53 -26.34
C ILE A 6 -3.12 -0.82 -25.26
N SER A 7 -2.02 -0.07 -25.28
CA SER A 7 -0.92 -0.31 -24.35
C SER A 7 -1.38 -0.02 -22.91
N ARG A 8 -0.82 -0.74 -21.92
CA ARG A 8 -1.07 -0.43 -20.50
C ARG A 8 -0.88 1.05 -20.17
N LYS A 9 0.15 1.67 -20.76
CA LYS A 9 0.44 3.11 -20.58
C LYS A 9 -0.72 3.98 -21.08
N GLU A 10 -1.30 3.63 -22.21
CA GLU A 10 -2.43 4.36 -22.79
C GLU A 10 -3.70 4.17 -21.98
N VAL A 11 -4.01 2.93 -21.58
CA VAL A 11 -5.12 2.62 -20.67
C VAL A 11 -4.98 3.39 -19.36
N TRP A 12 -3.79 3.41 -18.77
CA TRP A 12 -3.56 4.05 -17.49
C TRP A 12 -3.57 5.57 -17.58
N LYS A 13 -3.14 6.14 -18.70
CA LYS A 13 -3.31 7.57 -18.98
C LYS A 13 -4.79 7.95 -19.11
N GLN A 14 -5.56 7.19 -19.89
CA GLN A 14 -7.00 7.40 -20.04
C GLN A 14 -7.73 7.29 -18.69
N LEU A 15 -7.48 6.21 -17.96
CA LEU A 15 -8.00 6.02 -16.61
C LEU A 15 -7.62 7.19 -15.70
N SER A 16 -6.36 7.67 -15.76
CA SER A 16 -5.93 8.76 -14.91
C SER A 16 -6.69 10.05 -15.17
N GLN A 17 -7.01 10.34 -16.44
CA GLN A 17 -7.82 11.48 -16.85
C GLN A 17 -9.26 11.33 -16.38
N GLU A 18 -9.85 10.14 -16.55
CA GLU A 18 -11.23 9.84 -16.16
C GLU A 18 -11.47 10.07 -14.66
N ILE A 19 -10.54 9.62 -13.81
CA ILE A 19 -10.68 9.75 -12.34
C ILE A 19 -10.03 11.02 -11.78
N SER A 20 -9.61 11.96 -12.63
CA SER A 20 -8.91 13.19 -12.21
C SER A 20 -7.70 12.92 -11.30
N SER A 21 -6.84 11.98 -11.72
CA SER A 21 -5.62 11.56 -11.02
C SER A 21 -4.37 11.81 -11.86
N ASN A 22 -3.21 11.52 -11.30
CA ASN A 22 -1.92 11.72 -11.97
C ASN A 22 -1.33 10.40 -12.42
N TYR A 23 -1.05 10.25 -13.71
CA TYR A 23 -0.17 9.20 -14.20
C TYR A 23 1.30 9.62 -14.00
N ILE A 24 2.04 8.83 -13.24
CA ILE A 24 3.47 8.99 -13.01
C ILE A 24 4.21 8.03 -13.93
N GLU A 25 4.98 8.58 -14.85
CA GLU A 25 5.85 7.79 -15.72
C GLU A 25 6.91 7.06 -14.88
N GLY A 26 7.20 5.82 -15.24
CA GLY A 26 8.26 5.06 -14.61
C GLY A 26 9.64 5.67 -14.88
N SER A 27 10.62 5.20 -14.12
CA SER A 27 12.04 5.49 -14.31
C SER A 27 12.82 4.19 -14.17
N PHE A 28 14.15 4.22 -14.37
CA PHE A 28 14.99 3.02 -14.29
C PHE A 28 14.82 2.21 -12.98
N LEU A 29 14.49 2.88 -11.87
CA LEU A 29 14.31 2.25 -10.54
C LEU A 29 12.85 2.12 -10.10
N LYS A 30 11.90 2.69 -10.83
CA LYS A 30 10.50 2.79 -10.37
C LYS A 30 9.55 2.48 -11.51
N ASP A 31 8.65 1.54 -11.27
CA ASP A 31 7.59 1.24 -12.21
C ASP A 31 6.61 2.42 -12.36
N PRO A 32 5.99 2.58 -13.55
CA PRO A 32 4.92 3.55 -13.75
C PRO A 32 3.74 3.25 -12.83
N ARG A 33 2.99 4.29 -12.46
CA ARG A 33 1.82 4.18 -11.57
C ARG A 33 0.84 5.31 -11.75
N ILE A 34 -0.38 5.13 -11.26
CA ILE A 34 -1.35 6.21 -11.06
C ILE A 34 -1.35 6.62 -9.59
N GLU A 35 -1.45 7.91 -9.34
CA GLU A 35 -1.61 8.51 -8.01
C GLU A 35 -2.90 9.33 -7.95
N TYR A 36 -3.85 8.86 -7.13
CA TYR A 36 -5.11 9.53 -6.86
C TYR A 36 -5.12 10.06 -5.42
N LYS A 37 -5.43 11.34 -5.25
CA LYS A 37 -5.53 11.98 -3.94
C LYS A 37 -6.98 11.99 -3.48
N HIS A 38 -7.24 11.36 -2.33
CA HIS A 38 -8.55 11.36 -1.69
C HIS A 38 -8.43 11.85 -0.24
N LYS A 39 -8.75 13.13 -0.01
CA LYS A 39 -8.57 13.81 1.29
C LYS A 39 -7.12 13.67 1.78
N TYR A 40 -6.90 12.97 2.89
CA TYR A 40 -5.58 12.71 3.46
C TYR A 40 -4.85 11.53 2.81
N TRP A 41 -5.55 10.72 2.01
CA TRP A 41 -5.03 9.48 1.47
C TRP A 41 -4.48 9.68 0.06
N THR A 42 -3.33 9.06 -0.22
CA THR A 42 -2.86 8.86 -1.60
C THR A 42 -3.09 7.39 -1.95
N ILE A 43 -3.93 7.16 -2.96
CA ILE A 43 -4.20 5.83 -3.51
C ILE A 43 -3.30 5.64 -4.73
N TYR A 44 -2.60 4.52 -4.77
CA TYR A 44 -1.69 4.15 -5.85
C TYR A 44 -2.27 2.98 -6.64
N LEU A 45 -2.18 3.04 -7.96
CA LEU A 45 -2.35 1.87 -8.84
C LEU A 45 -1.02 1.60 -9.52
N ASP A 46 -0.40 0.47 -9.22
CA ASP A 46 0.91 0.08 -9.78
C ASP A 46 0.92 -1.38 -10.22
N THR A 47 2.04 -1.81 -10.79
CA THR A 47 2.31 -3.24 -10.98
C THR A 47 3.20 -3.77 -9.88
N TYR A 48 2.95 -5.02 -9.51
CA TYR A 48 3.78 -5.75 -8.55
C TYR A 48 4.13 -7.11 -9.13
N THR A 49 5.40 -7.35 -9.34
CA THR A 49 5.90 -8.59 -9.92
C THR A 49 6.51 -9.45 -8.83
N VAL A 50 6.02 -10.68 -8.68
CA VAL A 50 6.56 -11.68 -7.76
C VAL A 50 7.20 -12.79 -8.58
N SER A 51 8.43 -13.16 -8.21
CA SER A 51 9.12 -14.33 -8.76
C SER A 51 9.27 -15.38 -7.68
N THR A 52 8.92 -16.62 -8.00
CA THR A 52 9.12 -17.81 -7.15
C THR A 52 10.34 -18.63 -7.58
N GLY A 53 11.17 -18.08 -8.47
CA GLY A 53 12.29 -18.78 -9.12
C GLY A 53 11.88 -19.70 -10.27
N LYS A 54 10.65 -20.24 -10.26
CA LYS A 54 10.09 -21.07 -11.34
C LYS A 54 9.11 -20.32 -12.23
N SER A 55 8.44 -19.33 -11.67
CA SER A 55 7.45 -18.52 -12.38
C SER A 55 7.52 -17.06 -11.94
N THR A 56 7.22 -16.16 -12.87
CA THR A 56 7.07 -14.73 -12.62
C THR A 56 5.63 -14.33 -12.86
N ILE A 57 4.98 -13.74 -11.87
CA ILE A 57 3.59 -13.31 -11.95
C ILE A 57 3.52 -11.80 -11.68
N THR A 58 2.92 -11.07 -12.61
CA THR A 58 2.71 -9.63 -12.51
C THR A 58 1.26 -9.35 -12.16
N TYR A 59 1.05 -8.62 -11.06
CA TYR A 59 -0.25 -8.18 -10.59
C TYR A 59 -0.45 -6.70 -10.88
N THR A 60 -1.68 -6.29 -11.20
CA THR A 60 -2.13 -4.91 -11.01
C THR A 60 -2.55 -4.75 -9.56
N ARG A 61 -1.93 -3.82 -8.85
CA ARG A 61 -2.09 -3.66 -7.41
C ARG A 61 -2.57 -2.26 -7.09
N MET A 62 -3.62 -2.18 -6.27
CA MET A 62 -4.09 -0.93 -5.68
C MET A 62 -3.60 -0.83 -4.22
N ARG A 63 -3.07 0.32 -3.81
CA ARG A 63 -2.56 0.56 -2.44
C ARG A 63 -3.10 1.85 -1.88
N ALA A 64 -3.55 1.82 -0.63
CA ALA A 64 -3.86 3.01 0.16
C ALA A 64 -3.06 2.92 1.46
N PRO A 65 -1.88 3.56 1.58
CA PRO A 65 -1.05 3.46 2.78
C PRO A 65 -1.83 3.96 3.99
N PHE A 66 -1.79 3.19 5.08
CA PHE A 66 -2.45 3.56 6.33
C PHE A 66 -1.89 4.88 6.90
N ILE A 67 -2.77 5.83 7.18
CA ILE A 67 -2.43 7.10 7.83
C ILE A 67 -3.13 7.16 9.18
N ASN A 68 -2.34 7.15 10.25
CA ASN A 68 -2.84 7.19 11.62
C ASN A 68 -3.17 8.62 12.10
N THR A 69 -4.14 9.27 11.48
CA THR A 69 -4.51 10.67 11.81
C THR A 69 -4.98 10.84 13.26
N LYS A 70 -5.58 9.80 13.83
CA LYS A 70 -6.13 9.80 15.21
C LYS A 70 -5.15 9.32 16.28
N LYS A 71 -3.88 9.03 15.92
CA LYS A 71 -2.84 8.58 16.87
C LYS A 71 -3.28 7.36 17.70
N ILE A 72 -3.96 6.41 17.07
CA ILE A 72 -4.39 5.17 17.71
C ILE A 72 -3.19 4.24 17.81
N TYR A 73 -2.84 3.83 19.03
CA TYR A 73 -1.74 2.89 19.29
C TYR A 73 -2.25 1.75 20.15
N PHE A 74 -1.76 0.54 19.85
CA PHE A 74 -1.96 -0.64 20.69
C PHE A 74 -0.62 -1.00 21.32
N LYS A 75 -0.60 -1.16 22.64
CA LYS A 75 0.57 -1.73 23.34
C LYS A 75 0.39 -3.23 23.43
N ILE A 76 1.11 -3.96 22.59
CA ILE A 76 1.15 -5.43 22.63
C ILE A 76 2.16 -5.84 23.70
N TYR A 77 1.75 -6.66 24.65
CA TYR A 77 2.63 -7.26 25.65
C TYR A 77 2.48 -8.78 25.61
N ARG A 78 3.59 -9.48 25.87
CA ARG A 78 3.56 -10.94 26.03
C ARG A 78 2.79 -11.28 27.31
N LYS A 79 1.78 -12.14 27.18
CA LYS A 79 1.06 -12.71 28.33
C LYS A 79 2.10 -13.35 29.28
N GLY A 80 2.29 -12.77 30.46
CA GLY A 80 3.22 -13.25 31.50
C GLY A 80 4.27 -12.25 32.01
N ILE A 81 4.60 -11.19 31.25
CA ILE A 81 5.58 -10.17 31.72
C ILE A 81 4.89 -9.09 32.56
N ALA A 82 3.58 -8.91 32.36
CA ALA A 82 2.76 -7.92 33.08
C ALA A 82 2.18 -8.41 34.43
N SER A 83 2.38 -9.66 34.85
CA SER A 83 1.70 -10.19 36.04
C SER A 83 2.52 -10.20 37.33
N ASN A 84 3.84 -9.99 37.29
CA ASN A 84 4.67 -10.17 38.49
C ASN A 84 5.33 -8.90 39.03
N ILE A 85 5.44 -7.81 38.26
CA ILE A 85 6.06 -6.58 38.75
C ILE A 85 5.02 -5.67 39.44
N GLY A 86 3.78 -5.62 38.94
CA GLY A 86 2.70 -4.84 39.56
C GLY A 86 2.07 -5.48 40.81
N LYS A 87 2.08 -6.82 40.92
CA LYS A 87 1.54 -7.53 42.09
C LYS A 87 2.46 -7.54 43.31
N VAL A 88 3.76 -7.31 43.12
CA VAL A 88 4.77 -7.33 44.20
C VAL A 88 5.12 -5.91 44.70
N LEU A 89 4.69 -4.86 43.99
CA LEU A 89 4.99 -3.46 44.32
C LEU A 89 3.85 -2.70 45.06
N GLY A 90 3.02 -3.41 45.83
CA GLY A 90 2.30 -2.78 46.94
C GLY A 90 0.85 -2.34 46.68
N MET A 91 0.05 -3.12 45.97
CA MET A 91 -1.41 -3.06 46.16
C MET A 91 -1.83 -4.15 47.16
N GLN A 92 -1.68 -3.82 48.45
CA GLN A 92 -2.52 -4.34 49.52
C GLN A 92 -3.73 -3.41 49.62
N ASP A 93 -4.87 -3.84 49.06
CA ASP A 93 -6.12 -4.18 49.76
C ASP A 93 -7.10 -4.79 48.75
#